data_AF-A0A3G2JDY7-F1
#
_entry.id   AF-A0A3G2JDY7-F1
#
_cell.length_a   1.000
_cell.length_b   1.000
_cell.length_c   1.000
_cell.angle_alpha   90.00
_cell.angle_beta   90.00
_cell.angle_gamma   90.00
#
_symmetry.space_group_name_H-M   'P 1'
#
loop_
_entity.id
_entity.type
_entity.pdbx_description
1 polymer ?
#
loop_
_entity_poly.entity_id
_entity_poly.type
_entity_poly.pdbx_seq_one_letter_code
_entity_poly.pdbx_strand_id
1 'polypeptide(L)' 'MAVNAKKIAVYVLVVFALYVIITDPAKAADYVQIGFEGISDAASAIGDFMTWLANGGKS' A
#
# COMPACT_ATOMS: atom_id res chain seq x y z
N MET A 1 25.41 7.21 9.69
CA MET A 1 25.02 5.83 10.05
C MET A 1 23.55 5.50 9.76
N ALA A 2 22.58 6.43 9.92
CA ALA A 2 21.15 6.17 9.65
C ALA A 2 20.83 5.75 8.19
N VAL A 3 21.56 6.28 7.21
CA VAL A 3 21.35 5.97 5.78
C VAL A 3 21.65 4.50 5.46
N ASN A 4 22.65 3.89 6.12
CA ASN A 4 22.96 2.47 5.94
C ASN A 4 21.88 1.58 6.57
N ALA A 5 21.33 1.95 7.73
CA ALA A 5 20.24 1.22 8.36
C ALA A 5 18.97 1.22 7.48
N LYS A 6 18.60 2.38 6.92
CA LYS A 6 17.46 2.47 5.99
C LYS A 6 17.67 1.59 4.75
N LYS A 7 18.88 1.59 4.18
CA LYS A 7 19.21 0.78 3.00
C LYS A 7 19.12 -0.72 3.29
N ILE A 8 19.65 -1.17 4.43
CA ILE A 8 19.57 -2.57 4.87
C ILE A 8 18.11 -2.98 5.11
N ALA A 9 17.33 -2.14 5.79
CA ALA A 9 15.92 -2.42 6.05
C ALA A 9 15.12 -2.59 4.74
N VAL A 10 15.32 -1.70 3.76
CA VAL A 10 14.71 -1.83 2.43
C VAL A 10 15.17 -3.11 1.74
N TYR A 11 16.45 -3.46 1.84
CA TYR A 11 16.99 -4.67 1.23
C TYR A 11 16.36 -5.94 1.83
N VAL A 12 16.21 -5.99 3.14
CA VAL A 12 15.55 -7.10 3.85
C VAL A 12 14.09 -7.22 3.41
N LEU A 13 13.37 -6.09 3.29
CA LEU A 13 11.98 -6.10 2.82
C LEU A 13 11.86 -6.61 1.38
N VAL A 14 12.77 -6.22 0.49
CA VAL A 14 12.78 -6.68 -0.91
C VAL A 14 13.06 -8.18 -0.98
N VAL A 15 14.05 -8.68 -0.23
CA VAL A 15 14.36 -10.12 -0.17
C VAL A 15 13.18 -10.90 0.41
N PHE A 16 12.53 -10.38 1.44
CA PHE A 16 11.34 -10.99 2.02
C PHE A 16 10.19 -11.06 1.02
N ALA A 17 9.91 -9.98 0.30
CA ALA A 17 8.88 -9.97 -0.74
C ALA A 17 9.17 -11.02 -1.84
N LEU A 18 10.41 -11.09 -2.33
CA LEU A 18 10.83 -12.09 -3.32
C LEU A 18 10.71 -13.52 -2.77
N TYR A 19 11.06 -13.74 -1.50
CA TYR A 19 10.91 -15.04 -0.85
C TYR A 19 9.44 -15.47 -0.78
N VAL A 20 8.54 -14.58 -0.37
CA VAL A 20 7.10 -14.88 -0.29
C VAL A 20 6.52 -15.17 -1.67
N ILE A 21 6.89 -14.40 -2.71
CA ILE A 21 6.44 -14.63 -4.10
C ILE A 21 6.84 -16.03 -4.61
N ILE A 22 8.07 -16.46 -4.32
CA ILE A 22 8.57 -17.77 -4.80
C ILE A 22 7.97 -18.91 -3.98
N THR A 23 7.85 -18.75 -2.67
CA THR A 23 7.52 -19.86 -1.76
C THR A 23 6.01 -20.06 -1.62
N ASP A 24 5.22 -18.99 -1.67
CA ASP A 24 3.76 -19.04 -1.54
C ASP A 24 3.12 -17.91 -2.37
N PRO A 25 2.94 -18.13 -3.69
CA PRO A 25 2.42 -17.11 -4.60
C PRO A 25 0.97 -16.71 -4.29
N ALA A 26 0.19 -17.59 -3.66
CA ALA A 26 -1.18 -17.29 -3.25
C ALA A 26 -1.18 -16.22 -2.15
N LYS A 27 -0.38 -16.40 -1.09
CA LYS A 27 -0.23 -15.37 -0.05
C LYS A 27 0.36 -14.07 -0.58
N ALA A 28 1.28 -14.14 -1.54
CA ALA A 28 1.81 -12.94 -2.18
C ALA A 28 0.71 -12.13 -2.88
N ALA A 29 -0.20 -12.80 -3.58
CA ALA A 29 -1.35 -12.16 -4.22
C ALA A 29 -2.27 -11.50 -3.19
N ASP A 30 -2.57 -12.18 -2.09
CA ASP A 30 -3.40 -11.63 -1.01
C ASP A 30 -2.79 -10.37 -0.38
N TYR A 31 -1.48 -10.37 -0.10
CA TYR A 31 -0.80 -9.20 0.45
C TYR A 31 -0.79 -8.00 -0.50
N VAL A 32 -0.61 -8.26 -1.79
CA VAL A 32 -0.65 -7.22 -2.83
C VAL A 32 -2.07 -6.68 -2.97
N GLN A 33 -3.09 -7.56 -2.93
CA GLN A 33 -4.49 -7.17 -2.99
C GLN A 33 -4.88 -6.25 -1.83
N ILE A 34 -4.53 -6.61 -0.58
CA ILE A 34 -4.76 -5.74 0.58
C ILE A 34 -4.07 -4.38 0.40
N GLY A 35 -2.87 -4.37 -0.17
CA GLY A 35 -2.15 -3.13 -0.48
C GLY A 35 -2.90 -2.25 -1.51
N PHE A 36 -3.42 -2.85 -2.58
CA PHE A 36 -4.22 -2.14 -3.57
C PHE A 36 -5.57 -1.67 -3.04
N GLU A 37 -6.22 -2.47 -2.21
CA GLU A 37 -7.50 -2.14 -1.57
C GLU A 37 -7.32 -0.93 -0.65
N GLY A 38 -6.28 -0.92 0.21
CA GLY A 38 -5.98 0.24 1.05
C GLY A 38 -5.68 1.52 0.27
N ILE A 39 -4.98 1.43 -0.87
CA ILE A 39 -4.74 2.58 -1.75
C ILE A 39 -6.04 3.03 -2.42
N SER A 40 -6.87 2.09 -2.86
CA SER A 40 -8.14 2.36 -3.55
C SER A 40 -9.15 2.99 -2.59
N ASP A 41 -9.20 2.53 -1.34
CA ASP A 41 -10.02 3.10 -0.27
C ASP A 41 -9.58 4.53 0.06
N ALA A 42 -8.27 4.75 0.20
CA ALA A 42 -7.74 6.09 0.41
C ALA A 42 -8.04 7.03 -0.76
N ALA A 43 -7.91 6.54 -2.00
CA ALA A 43 -8.26 7.31 -3.19
C ALA A 43 -9.77 7.62 -3.25
N SER A 44 -10.61 6.66 -2.89
CA SER A 44 -12.07 6.82 -2.86
C SER A 44 -12.48 7.83 -1.80
N ALA A 45 -11.91 7.76 -0.60
CA ALA A 45 -12.16 8.73 0.46
C ALA A 45 -11.77 10.16 0.06
N ILE A 46 -10.66 10.33 -0.68
CA ILE A 46 -10.27 11.62 -1.23
C ILE A 46 -11.27 12.07 -2.31
N GLY A 47 -11.72 11.16 -3.18
CA GLY A 47 -12.73 11.44 -4.21
C GLY A 47 -14.08 11.85 -3.62
N ASP A 48 -14.52 11.17 -2.57
CA ASP A 48 -15.75 11.47 -1.82
C ASP A 48 -15.65 12.83 -1.14
N PHE A 49 -14.50 13.14 -0.53
CA PHE A 49 -14.25 14.45 0.06
C PHE A 49 -14.31 15.58 -0.98
N MET A 50 -13.68 15.39 -2.15
CA MET A 50 -13.73 16.36 -3.25
C MET A 50 -15.15 16.52 -3.81
N THR A 51 -15.92 15.43 -3.89
CA THR A 51 -17.33 15.45 -4.31
C THR A 51 -18.21 16.19 -3.30
N TRP A 52 -17.98 15.98 -2.01
CA TRP A 52 -18.66 16.70 -0.93
C TRP A 52 -18.36 18.21 -0.97
N LEU A 53 -17.11 18.60 -1.22
CA LEU A 53 -16.72 19.99 -1.40
C LEU A 53 -17.41 20.62 -2.62
N ALA A 54 -17.46 19.92 -3.74
CA ALA A 54 -18.12 20.39 -4.96
C ALA A 54 -19.64 20.57 -4.77
N ASN A 55 -20.26 19.75 -3.93
CA ASN A 55 -21.68 19.86 -3.56
C ASN A 55 -21.95 20.90 -2.46
N GLY A 56 -20.95 21.70 -2.08
CA GLY A 56 -21.10 22.81 -1.14
C GLY A 56 -21.19 22.39 0.33
N GLY A 57 -20.63 21.24 0.68
CA GLY A 57 -20.49 20.79 2.06
C GLY A 57 -21.79 20.31 2.72
N LYS A 58 -22.83 20.04 1.93
CA LYS A 58 -24.09 19.48 2.43
C LYS A 58 -23.95 17.97 2.52
N SER A 59 -24.00 17.48 3.77
CA SER A 59 -24.05 16.06 4.11
C SER A 59 -25.44 15.49 3.91
#